data_AF-A0A4Q0IE97-F1
#
_entry.id   AF-A0A4Q0IE97-F1
#
_cell.length_a   1.000
_cell.length_b   1.000
_cell.length_c   1.000
_cell.angle_alpha   90.00
_cell.angle_beta   90.00
_cell.angle_gamma   90.00
#
_symmetry.space_group_name_H-M   'P 1'
#
loop_
_entity.id
_entity.type
_entity.pdbx_description
1 polymer ?
#
loop_
_entity_poly.entity_id
_entity_poly.type
_entity_poly.pdbx_seq_one_letter_code
_entity_poly.pdbx_strand_id
1 'polypeptide(L)'
;PHEKMRTSWKAMVKRIEGASVELLDAADVPDCPLLAAWDLPSAPAYRYMRRVHIKDGVRFAYIDLYLDKAIYDRAPERFNATTVIPVMDELNVNVSKARQELTIGGASPEAAQHLDIPCGAPVALVRRYACDETGR
;
A
#
# COMPACT_ATOMS: atom_id res chain seq x y z
N PRO A 1 19.97 10.76 -8.64
CA PRO A 1 18.76 11.42 -9.17
C PRO A 1 17.51 10.92 -8.42
N HIS A 2 17.13 11.63 -7.35
CA HIS A 2 15.88 11.38 -6.64
C HIS A 2 14.85 12.41 -7.15
N GLU A 3 14.00 12.01 -8.08
CA GLU A 3 12.91 12.86 -8.53
C GLU A 3 11.81 12.83 -7.47
N LYS A 4 11.62 13.93 -6.75
CA LYS A 4 10.53 14.09 -5.77
C LYS A 4 9.22 14.26 -6.53
N MET A 5 8.64 13.15 -7.00
CA MET A 5 7.30 13.17 -7.60
C MET A 5 6.26 13.40 -6.51
N ARG A 6 5.89 14.67 -6.29
CA ARG A 6 4.91 15.10 -5.29
C ARG A 6 3.50 14.75 -5.78
N THR A 7 3.10 13.48 -5.63
CA THR A 7 1.73 13.08 -5.93
C THR A 7 0.84 13.53 -4.77
N SER A 8 -0.14 14.40 -5.04
CA SER A 8 -1.11 14.80 -4.01
C SER A 8 -2.01 13.62 -3.64
N TRP A 9 -2.54 13.59 -2.41
CA TRP A 9 -3.48 12.55 -1.95
C TRP A 9 -4.62 12.33 -2.96
N LYS A 10 -5.24 13.42 -3.43
CA LYS A 10 -6.29 13.38 -4.47
C LYS A 10 -5.83 12.72 -5.79
N ALA A 11 -4.58 12.93 -6.20
CA ALA A 11 -4.04 12.29 -7.40
C ALA A 11 -3.77 10.80 -7.18
N MET A 12 -3.42 10.38 -5.96
CA MET A 12 -3.29 8.96 -5.62
C MET A 12 -4.65 8.27 -5.63
N VAL A 13 -5.68 8.89 -5.02
CA VAL A 13 -7.07 8.40 -5.04
C VAL A 13 -7.52 8.16 -6.48
N LYS A 14 -7.44 9.17 -7.36
CA LYS A 14 -7.86 9.02 -8.78
C LYS A 14 -7.13 7.92 -9.54
N ARG A 15 -5.86 7.65 -9.21
CA ARG A 15 -5.07 6.64 -9.93
C ARG A 15 -5.59 5.22 -9.65
N ILE A 16 -5.93 4.96 -8.40
CA ILE A 16 -6.34 3.64 -7.89
C ILE A 16 -7.86 3.49 -7.75
N GLU A 17 -8.61 4.56 -7.98
CA GLU A 17 -10.07 4.51 -8.09
C GLU A 17 -10.48 3.53 -9.19
N GLY A 18 -11.49 2.69 -8.88
CA GLY A 18 -11.94 1.59 -9.72
C GLY A 18 -11.05 0.35 -9.71
N ALA A 19 -9.94 0.32 -8.97
CA ALA A 19 -9.12 -0.88 -8.83
C ALA A 19 -9.72 -1.84 -7.79
N SER A 20 -9.86 -3.11 -8.17
CA SER A 20 -10.15 -4.21 -7.26
C SER A 20 -8.85 -4.80 -6.70
N VAL A 21 -8.98 -5.66 -5.68
CA VAL A 21 -7.84 -6.33 -5.08
C VAL A 21 -8.06 -7.85 -5.01
N GLU A 22 -6.99 -8.59 -5.25
CA GLU A 22 -6.90 -10.02 -4.97
C GLU A 22 -6.00 -10.20 -3.75
N LEU A 23 -6.55 -10.73 -2.66
CA LEU A 23 -5.82 -10.98 -1.42
C LEU A 23 -5.08 -12.33 -1.52
N LEU A 24 -3.77 -12.31 -1.33
CA LEU A 24 -2.90 -13.48 -1.41
C LEU A 24 -2.55 -14.03 -0.03
N ASP A 25 -2.32 -13.13 0.93
CA ASP A 25 -2.02 -13.48 2.32
C ASP A 25 -2.49 -12.36 3.25
N ALA A 26 -2.83 -12.70 4.48
CA ALA A 26 -3.16 -11.73 5.51
C ALA A 26 -3.01 -12.30 6.93
N ALA A 27 -2.44 -11.50 7.81
CA ALA A 27 -2.23 -11.87 9.21
C ALA A 27 -2.38 -10.65 10.12
N ASP A 28 -2.71 -10.89 11.39
CA ASP A 28 -2.58 -9.87 12.42
C ASP A 28 -1.18 -9.99 13.01
N VAL A 29 -0.44 -8.89 13.03
CA VAL A 29 0.98 -8.85 13.42
C VAL A 29 1.22 -7.74 14.44
N PRO A 30 2.14 -7.93 15.41
CA PRO A 30 2.40 -6.94 16.45
C PRO A 30 3.23 -5.75 15.94
N ASP A 31 3.96 -5.91 14.84
CA ASP A 31 4.92 -4.94 14.35
C ASP A 31 4.88 -4.77 12.82
N CYS A 32 5.46 -3.65 12.35
CA CYS A 32 5.63 -3.36 10.94
C CYS A 32 7.13 -3.20 10.65
N PRO A 33 7.80 -4.22 10.07
CA PRO A 33 9.24 -4.18 9.83
C PRO A 33 9.66 -3.06 8.86
N LEU A 34 8.71 -2.51 8.09
CA LEU A 34 8.95 -1.42 7.15
C LEU A 34 9.15 -0.05 7.84
N LEU A 35 8.73 0.11 9.10
CA LEU A 35 8.85 1.39 9.82
C LEU A 35 10.29 1.73 10.20
N ALA A 36 11.13 0.73 10.46
CA ALA A 36 12.51 0.92 10.90
C ALA A 36 13.33 1.76 9.89
N ALA A 37 12.98 1.71 8.61
CA ALA A 37 13.66 2.49 7.56
C ALA A 37 13.41 4.01 7.65
N TRP A 38 12.36 4.44 8.36
CA TRP A 38 11.92 5.83 8.39
C TRP A 38 11.75 6.42 9.79
N ASP A 39 12.12 5.69 10.84
CA ASP A 39 12.06 6.13 12.24
C ASP A 39 10.67 6.69 12.61
N LEU A 40 9.64 5.90 12.33
CA LEU A 40 8.25 6.27 12.54
C LEU A 40 7.69 5.59 13.79
N PRO A 41 6.75 6.24 14.52
CA PRO A 41 6.02 5.61 15.60
C PRO A 41 5.28 4.36 15.11
N SER A 42 5.12 3.37 15.99
CA SER A 42 4.34 2.18 15.70
C SER A 42 2.94 2.28 16.30
N ALA A 43 1.93 1.83 15.55
CA ALA A 43 0.65 1.42 16.10
C ALA A 43 0.79 0.17 17.01
N PRO A 44 -0.19 -0.10 17.89
CA PRO A 44 -0.16 -1.27 18.78
C PRO A 44 -0.19 -2.63 18.07
N ALA A 45 -0.82 -2.70 16.90
CA ALA A 45 -0.90 -3.89 16.06
C ALA A 45 -1.27 -3.49 14.63
N TYR A 46 -0.95 -4.37 13.67
CA TYR A 46 -1.27 -4.18 12.26
C TYR A 46 -2.04 -5.36 11.70
N ARG A 47 -2.91 -5.05 10.73
CA ARG A 47 -3.33 -5.99 9.71
C ARG A 47 -2.29 -6.00 8.59
N TYR A 48 -1.52 -7.08 8.49
CA TYR A 48 -0.70 -7.37 7.33
C TYR A 48 -1.58 -7.93 6.20
N MET A 49 -1.35 -7.46 4.98
CA MET A 49 -1.96 -7.98 3.76
C MET A 49 -0.97 -7.99 2.62
N ARG A 50 -0.89 -9.11 1.92
CA ARG A 50 -0.26 -9.24 0.61
C ARG A 50 -1.32 -9.34 -0.45
N ARG A 51 -1.25 -8.50 -1.48
CA ARG A 51 -2.30 -8.44 -2.50
C ARG A 51 -1.83 -7.95 -3.84
N VAL A 52 -2.60 -8.31 -4.87
CA VAL A 52 -2.48 -7.76 -6.22
C VAL A 52 -3.60 -6.76 -6.46
N HIS A 53 -3.26 -5.59 -7.01
CA HIS A 53 -4.24 -4.61 -7.47
C HIS A 53 -4.49 -4.82 -8.96
N ILE A 54 -5.78 -4.82 -9.30
CA ILE A 54 -6.27 -5.09 -10.64
C ILE A 54 -7.12 -3.91 -11.08
N LYS A 55 -6.85 -3.36 -12.26
CA LYS A 55 -7.66 -2.30 -12.86
C LYS A 55 -7.86 -2.60 -14.33
N ASP A 56 -9.10 -2.53 -14.79
CA ASP A 56 -9.47 -2.83 -16.18
C ASP A 56 -8.94 -4.19 -16.67
N GLY A 57 -8.94 -5.19 -15.78
CA GLY A 57 -8.41 -6.55 -16.03
C GLY A 57 -6.88 -6.68 -15.95
N VAL A 58 -6.14 -5.58 -15.76
CA VAL A 58 -4.67 -5.58 -15.71
C VAL A 58 -4.17 -5.62 -14.28
N ARG A 59 -3.29 -6.58 -13.98
CA ARG A 59 -2.56 -6.72 -12.70
C ARG A 59 -1.41 -5.72 -12.69
N PHE A 60 -1.53 -4.62 -11.96
CA PHE A 60 -0.58 -3.50 -12.08
C PHE A 60 0.26 -3.24 -10.82
N ALA A 61 -0.11 -3.80 -9.67
CA ALA A 61 0.68 -3.68 -8.46
C ALA A 61 0.61 -4.94 -7.61
N TYR A 62 1.76 -5.41 -7.16
CA TYR A 62 1.91 -6.47 -6.15
C TYR A 62 2.49 -5.81 -4.90
N ILE A 63 1.79 -5.88 -3.77
CA ILE A 63 2.13 -5.12 -2.58
C ILE A 63 2.04 -5.93 -1.29
N ASP A 64 2.98 -5.66 -0.40
CA ASP A 64 2.85 -5.88 1.04
C ASP A 64 2.34 -4.58 1.68
N LEU A 65 1.38 -4.71 2.59
CA LEU A 65 0.73 -3.60 3.28
C LEU A 65 0.57 -3.92 4.75
N TYR A 66 0.85 -2.94 5.59
CA TYR A 66 0.57 -2.96 7.03
C TYR A 66 -0.36 -1.79 7.32
N LEU A 67 -1.55 -2.10 7.84
CA LEU A 67 -2.56 -1.11 8.22
C LEU A 67 -2.81 -1.21 9.73
N ASP A 68 -2.88 -0.08 10.44
CA ASP A 68 -3.28 -0.05 11.86
C ASP A 68 -4.53 -0.92 12.05
N LYS A 69 -4.44 -1.91 12.95
CA LYS A 69 -5.51 -2.90 13.17
C LYS A 69 -6.83 -2.24 13.58
N ALA A 70 -6.79 -1.17 14.38
CA ALA A 70 -7.97 -0.43 14.78
C ALA A 70 -8.62 0.31 13.60
N ILE A 71 -7.83 0.72 12.60
CA ILE A 71 -8.37 1.31 11.36
C ILE A 71 -8.99 0.21 10.50
N TYR A 72 -8.30 -0.92 10.34
CA TYR A 72 -8.81 -2.07 9.58
C TYR A 72 -10.18 -2.54 10.10
N ASP A 73 -10.33 -2.65 11.42
CA ASP A 73 -11.53 -3.15 12.09
C ASP A 73 -12.77 -2.29 11.87
N ARG A 74 -12.60 -1.05 11.38
CA ARG A 74 -13.72 -0.17 11.02
C ARG A 74 -14.45 -0.61 9.75
N ALA A 75 -13.76 -1.27 8.81
CA ALA A 75 -14.36 -1.75 7.57
C ALA A 75 -13.60 -2.93 6.93
N PRO A 76 -13.49 -4.11 7.59
CA PRO A 76 -12.68 -5.24 7.10
C PRO A 76 -13.05 -5.69 5.69
N GLU A 77 -14.34 -5.82 5.41
CA GLU A 77 -14.85 -6.24 4.10
C GLU A 77 -14.41 -5.28 2.98
N ARG A 78 -14.45 -3.97 3.24
CA ARG A 78 -14.02 -2.95 2.27
C ARG A 78 -12.51 -2.98 2.07
N PHE A 79 -11.72 -3.11 3.12
CA PHE A 79 -10.25 -3.19 3.01
C PHE A 79 -9.77 -4.46 2.30
N ASN A 80 -10.54 -5.56 2.41
CA ASN A 80 -10.26 -6.81 1.71
C ASN A 80 -10.68 -6.77 0.22
N ALA A 81 -11.63 -5.92 -0.16
CA ALA A 81 -12.16 -5.84 -1.53
C ALA A 81 -11.62 -4.66 -2.36
N THR A 82 -11.07 -3.62 -1.70
CA THR A 82 -10.66 -2.36 -2.35
C THR A 82 -9.29 -1.89 -1.86
N THR A 83 -8.63 -1.05 -2.66
CA THR A 83 -7.36 -0.42 -2.27
C THR A 83 -7.54 0.45 -1.01
N VAL A 84 -6.49 0.59 -0.18
CA VAL A 84 -6.62 1.21 1.16
C VAL A 84 -6.99 2.68 1.14
N ILE A 85 -6.42 3.44 0.20
CA ILE A 85 -6.52 4.91 0.19
C ILE A 85 -7.97 5.37 -0.01
N PRO A 86 -8.76 4.85 -0.98
CA PRO A 86 -10.18 5.18 -1.10
C PRO A 86 -10.98 4.83 0.15
N VAL A 87 -10.75 3.66 0.75
CA VAL A 87 -11.46 3.24 1.96
C VAL A 87 -11.11 4.15 3.15
N MET A 88 -9.84 4.56 3.29
CA MET A 88 -9.42 5.53 4.30
C MET A 88 -10.08 6.90 4.09
N ASP A 89 -10.23 7.34 2.85
CA ASP A 89 -10.92 8.58 2.48
C ASP A 89 -12.42 8.52 2.83
N GLU A 90 -13.10 7.42 2.47
CA GLU A 90 -14.51 7.15 2.85
C GLU A 90 -14.71 7.17 4.38
N LEU A 91 -13.74 6.62 5.11
CA LEU A 91 -13.75 6.56 6.58
C LEU A 91 -13.28 7.87 7.24
N ASN A 92 -12.92 8.90 6.48
CA ASN A 92 -12.36 10.15 6.99
C ASN A 92 -11.17 9.92 7.95
N VAL A 93 -10.29 8.98 7.62
CA VAL A 93 -9.05 8.76 8.37
C VAL A 93 -8.15 9.99 8.20
N ASN A 94 -7.79 10.64 9.31
CA ASN A 94 -6.91 11.79 9.28
C ASN A 94 -5.48 11.35 8.96
N VAL A 95 -4.94 11.82 7.84
CA VAL A 95 -3.52 11.61 7.47
C VAL A 95 -2.83 12.96 7.49
N SER A 96 -1.97 13.19 8.48
CA SER A 96 -1.23 14.45 8.64
C SER A 96 0.11 14.42 7.90
N LYS A 97 0.72 13.23 7.78
CA LYS A 97 2.04 13.05 7.16
C LYS A 97 2.03 11.84 6.24
N ALA A 98 2.59 11.99 5.05
CA ALA A 98 2.83 10.89 4.14
C ALA A 98 4.15 11.09 3.39
N ARG A 99 4.87 9.99 3.13
CA ARG A 99 6.07 9.97 2.29
C ARG A 99 5.97 8.81 1.32
N GLN A 100 6.45 9.02 0.11
CA GLN A 100 6.62 7.99 -0.89
C GLN A 100 8.02 8.08 -1.49
N GLU A 101 8.64 6.91 -1.64
CA GLU A 101 9.89 6.70 -2.35
C GLU A 101 9.60 5.79 -3.53
N LEU A 102 10.05 6.21 -4.72
CA LEU A 102 9.90 5.46 -5.96
C LEU A 102 11.27 5.33 -6.61
N THR A 103 11.64 4.09 -6.93
CA THR A 103 12.83 3.79 -7.74
C THR A 103 12.43 2.88 -8.90
N ILE A 104 13.25 2.86 -9.95
CA ILE A 104 13.09 1.90 -11.05
C ILE A 104 14.05 0.74 -10.82
N GLY A 105 13.54 -0.49 -10.93
CA GLY A 105 14.31 -1.71 -10.77
C GLY A 105 13.74 -2.84 -11.62
N GLY A 106 14.31 -4.04 -11.49
CA GLY A 106 13.77 -5.24 -12.12
C GLY A 106 12.73 -5.93 -11.22
N ALA A 107 11.70 -6.51 -11.83
CA ALA A 107 10.73 -7.33 -11.12
C ALA A 107 11.41 -8.55 -10.49
N SER A 108 11.16 -8.79 -9.20
CA SER A 108 11.53 -10.05 -8.55
C SER A 108 10.76 -11.22 -9.17
N PRO A 109 11.22 -12.48 -9.03
CA PRO A 109 10.47 -13.64 -9.55
C PRO A 109 9.03 -13.70 -9.04
N GLU A 110 8.81 -13.41 -7.75
CA GLU A 110 7.48 -13.40 -7.14
C GLU A 110 6.60 -12.27 -7.69
N ALA A 111 7.12 -11.05 -7.80
CA ALA A 111 6.38 -9.94 -8.38
C ALA A 111 6.07 -10.17 -9.87
N ALA A 112 7.03 -10.74 -10.62
CA ALA A 112 6.87 -11.08 -12.03
C ALA A 112 5.74 -12.09 -12.26
N GLN A 113 5.70 -13.15 -11.44
CA GLN A 113 4.62 -14.14 -11.47
C GLN A 113 3.26 -13.50 -11.17
N HIS A 114 3.17 -12.66 -10.14
CA HIS A 114 1.89 -12.05 -9.75
C HIS A 114 1.44 -10.91 -10.67
N LEU A 115 2.34 -10.27 -11.41
CA LEU A 115 2.03 -9.20 -12.35
C LEU A 115 1.88 -9.69 -13.80
N ASP A 116 2.13 -10.97 -14.06
CA ASP A 116 2.16 -11.54 -15.42
C ASP A 116 3.13 -10.80 -16.36
N ILE A 117 4.35 -10.60 -15.88
CA ILE A 117 5.44 -9.96 -16.63
C ILE A 117 6.71 -10.81 -16.57
N PRO A 118 7.67 -10.63 -17.49
CA PRO A 118 8.95 -11.32 -17.41
C PRO A 118 9.72 -10.98 -16.12
N CYS A 119 10.38 -11.98 -15.54
CA CYS A 119 11.32 -11.74 -14.44
C CYS A 119 12.41 -10.75 -14.87
N GLY A 120 12.72 -9.76 -14.02
CA GLY A 120 13.67 -8.69 -14.34
C GLY A 120 13.11 -7.58 -15.24
N ALA A 121 11.85 -7.66 -15.68
CA ALA A 121 11.21 -6.56 -16.41
C ALA A 121 11.23 -5.25 -15.59
N PRO A 122 11.37 -4.08 -16.23
CA PRO A 122 11.44 -2.80 -15.53
C PRO A 122 10.12 -2.51 -14.81
N VAL A 123 10.20 -2.27 -13.50
CA VAL A 123 9.07 -1.93 -12.64
C VAL A 123 9.41 -0.75 -11.73
N ALA A 124 8.37 -0.04 -11.29
CA ALA A 124 8.49 0.94 -10.22
C ALA A 124 8.44 0.22 -8.87
N LEU A 125 9.51 0.31 -8.09
CA LEU A 125 9.57 -0.13 -6.71
C LEU A 125 9.11 1.02 -5.83
N VAL A 126 7.97 0.84 -5.14
CA VAL A 126 7.33 1.88 -4.35
C VAL A 126 7.34 1.49 -2.88
N ARG A 127 7.88 2.37 -2.04
CA ARG A 127 7.70 2.34 -0.60
C ARG A 127 6.93 3.58 -0.19
N ARG A 128 5.91 3.44 0.68
CA ARG A 128 5.21 4.58 1.26
C ARG A 128 4.77 4.34 2.70
N TYR A 129 4.63 5.44 3.44
CA TYR A 129 3.89 5.48 4.70
C TYR A 129 2.91 6.65 4.68
N ALA A 130 1.88 6.53 5.50
CA ALA A 130 0.95 7.58 5.85
C ALA A 130 0.63 7.41 7.34
N CYS A 131 0.64 8.52 8.09
CA CYS A 131 0.27 8.53 9.50
C CYS A 131 -0.44 9.82 9.89
N ASP A 132 -1.16 9.76 11.02
CA ASP A 132 -1.74 10.90 11.71
C ASP A 132 -0.71 11.68 12.54
N GLU A 133 -1.15 12.72 13.25
CA GLU A 133 -0.27 13.57 14.09
C GLU A 133 0.38 12.81 15.25
N THR A 134 -0.20 11.68 15.67
CA THR A 134 0.33 10.81 16.71
C THR A 134 1.29 9.75 16.15
N GLY A 135 1.40 9.66 14.82
CA GLY A 135 2.24 8.70 14.12
C GLY A 135 1.58 7.36 13.84
N ARG A 136 0.25 7.25 13.97
CA ARG A 136 -0.53 6.06 13.64
C ARG A 136 -0.98 6.02 12.19
#